data_AF-A0A7S4EHT6-F1
#
_entry.id   AF-A0A7S4EHT6-F1
#
_cell.length_a   1.000
_cell.length_b   1.000
_cell.length_c   1.000
_cell.angle_alpha   90.00
_cell.angle_beta   90.00
_cell.angle_gamma   90.00
#
_symmetry.space_group_name_H-M   'P 1'
#
loop_
_entity.id
_entity.type
_entity.pdbx_description
1 polymer ?
#
loop_
_entity_poly.entity_id
_entity_poly.type
_entity_poly.pdbx_seq_one_letter_code
_entity_poly.pdbx_strand_id
1 'polypeptide(L)'
;HQHHHTTPNDSRDPEAVRGNAKRSSSPGASLRIELPGNPTQTVTRYRRIRFNEKVRVKRIQCQAQVVGDEEMGELWFQQEEYENIKRKTMALIKAIQEGNTGGVNYCTRGLERYFAIEEVQEKRNCAWDVVLDEQDLQRQERCFDPIGISRVYSRCTRQSSLEAADLAMMDQDSIAKSTRKTRQLLIERWQHC
;
A
#
# COMPACT_ATOMS: atom_id res chain seq x y z
N HIS A 1 -34.31 47.10 25.05
CA HIS A 1 -33.78 47.66 23.80
C HIS A 1 -33.54 46.47 22.87
N GLN A 2 -34.48 46.25 21.96
CA GLN A 2 -34.48 45.15 20.99
C GLN A 2 -33.66 45.62 19.78
N HIS A 3 -32.59 44.90 19.44
CA HIS A 3 -31.84 45.15 18.21
C HIS A 3 -32.27 44.13 17.15
N HIS A 4 -33.12 44.59 16.24
CA HIS A 4 -33.39 43.92 14.97
C HIS A 4 -32.17 44.09 14.06
N HIS A 5 -31.53 42.98 13.69
CA HIS A 5 -30.62 42.93 12.54
C HIS A 5 -31.30 42.18 11.41
N THR A 6 -31.77 42.95 10.44
CA THR A 6 -32.27 42.49 9.14
C THR A 6 -31.09 42.49 8.17
N THR A 7 -30.72 41.34 7.60
CA THR A 7 -29.78 41.27 6.48
C THR A 7 -30.54 41.10 5.16
N PRO A 8 -30.10 41.73 4.05
CA PRO A 8 -30.77 41.61 2.77
C PRO A 8 -30.36 40.32 2.04
N ASN A 9 -31.37 39.71 1.43
CA ASN A 9 -31.31 38.56 0.55
C ASN A 9 -30.77 39.01 -0.82
N ASP A 10 -29.51 38.70 -1.14
CA ASP A 10 -28.93 38.94 -2.49
C ASP A 10 -29.03 37.64 -3.30
N SER A 11 -30.16 37.52 -3.99
CA SER A 11 -30.43 36.52 -5.01
C SER A 11 -29.67 36.88 -6.30
N ARG A 12 -28.58 36.17 -6.57
CA ARG A 12 -27.97 36.10 -7.90
C ARG A 12 -27.95 34.65 -8.38
N ASP A 13 -28.89 34.35 -9.26
CA ASP A 13 -28.87 33.18 -10.13
C ASP A 13 -27.67 33.25 -11.08
N PRO A 14 -26.84 32.21 -11.18
CA PRO A 14 -26.13 31.91 -12.40
C PRO A 14 -26.96 30.93 -13.23
N GLU A 15 -27.45 31.39 -14.38
CA GLU A 15 -27.95 30.54 -15.47
C GLU A 15 -26.93 29.44 -15.80
N ALA A 16 -27.15 28.26 -15.24
CA ALA A 16 -26.44 27.06 -15.63
C ALA A 16 -26.96 26.62 -17.01
N VAL A 17 -26.21 27.02 -18.04
CA VAL A 17 -26.30 26.48 -19.40
C VAL A 17 -26.29 24.96 -19.31
N ARG A 18 -27.47 24.35 -19.48
CA ARG A 18 -27.68 22.90 -19.55
C ARG A 18 -27.06 22.37 -20.84
N GLY A 19 -25.75 22.17 -20.84
CA GLY A 19 -25.06 21.25 -21.73
C GLY A 19 -25.40 19.82 -21.35
N ASN A 20 -26.53 19.33 -21.83
CA ASN A 20 -27.05 17.99 -21.58
C ASN A 20 -26.21 16.94 -22.34
N ALA A 21 -24.98 16.68 -21.91
CA ALA A 21 -24.18 15.56 -22.41
C ALA A 21 -24.42 14.33 -21.53
N LYS A 22 -25.61 13.73 -21.64
CA LYS A 22 -25.86 12.36 -21.21
C LYS A 22 -24.95 11.42 -22.03
N ARG A 23 -23.78 11.05 -21.50
CA ARG A 23 -23.11 9.82 -21.92
C ARG A 23 -23.44 8.72 -20.91
N SER A 24 -24.64 8.19 -21.05
CA SER A 24 -24.86 6.78 -20.82
C SER A 24 -23.92 6.03 -21.77
N SER A 25 -22.79 5.50 -21.26
CA SER A 25 -22.06 4.49 -22.02
C SER A 25 -22.92 3.23 -22.02
N SER A 26 -23.84 3.18 -22.96
CA SER A 26 -24.63 2.00 -23.24
C SER A 26 -23.68 0.84 -23.53
N PRO A 27 -24.04 -0.38 -23.12
CA PRO A 27 -23.35 -1.57 -23.56
C PRO A 27 -23.19 -1.59 -25.07
N GLY A 28 -21.95 -1.66 -25.57
CA GLY A 28 -21.66 -1.55 -27.00
C GLY A 28 -21.02 -0.23 -27.43
N ALA A 29 -20.68 0.68 -26.50
CA ALA A 29 -19.90 1.87 -26.83
C ALA A 29 -18.56 1.49 -27.49
N SER A 30 -18.39 1.95 -28.74
CA SER A 30 -17.18 1.75 -29.52
C SER A 30 -16.10 2.74 -29.07
N LEU A 31 -14.95 2.23 -28.62
CA LEU A 31 -13.78 3.01 -28.26
C LEU A 31 -12.90 3.20 -29.50
N ARG A 32 -12.57 4.44 -29.85
CA ARG A 32 -11.53 4.73 -30.85
C ARG A 32 -10.18 4.77 -30.15
N ILE A 33 -9.24 3.97 -30.64
CA ILE A 33 -7.87 3.88 -30.14
C ILE A 33 -6.94 4.38 -31.25
N GLU A 34 -6.08 5.33 -30.91
CA GLU A 34 -4.98 5.78 -31.76
C GLU A 34 -3.77 4.89 -31.53
N LEU A 35 -3.21 4.33 -32.60
CA LEU A 35 -2.02 3.47 -32.51
C LEU A 35 -0.75 4.33 -32.57
N PRO A 36 0.25 4.05 -31.71
CA PRO A 36 1.53 4.75 -31.80
C PRO A 36 2.21 4.44 -33.14
N GLY A 37 2.62 5.48 -33.86
CA GLY A 37 3.32 5.39 -35.15
C GLY A 37 2.48 5.65 -36.41
N ASN A 38 1.16 5.81 -36.30
CA ASN A 38 0.32 6.17 -37.45
C ASN A 38 -0.91 7.01 -37.03
N PRO A 39 -0.80 8.35 -37.00
CA PRO A 39 -1.84 9.24 -36.47
C PRO A 39 -3.12 9.27 -37.32
N THR A 40 -3.08 8.76 -38.55
CA THR A 40 -4.26 8.72 -39.43
C THR A 40 -5.10 7.45 -39.27
N GLN A 41 -4.59 6.40 -38.61
CA GLN A 41 -5.30 5.13 -38.46
C GLN A 41 -5.89 4.99 -37.06
N THR A 42 -7.16 5.37 -36.91
CA THR A 42 -7.93 5.10 -35.68
C THR A 42 -8.56 3.72 -35.76
N VAL A 43 -8.31 2.86 -34.77
CA VAL A 43 -8.94 1.55 -34.68
C VAL A 43 -10.15 1.66 -33.75
N THR A 44 -11.34 1.36 -34.29
CA THR A 44 -12.57 1.34 -33.49
C THR A 44 -12.76 -0.06 -32.89
N ARG A 45 -12.78 -0.16 -31.56
CA ARG A 45 -12.98 -1.41 -30.81
C ARG A 45 -14.26 -1.34 -29.98
N TYR A 46 -15.12 -2.35 -30.10
CA TYR A 46 -16.29 -2.48 -29.23
C TYR A 46 -15.88 -3.04 -27.86
N ARG A 47 -16.14 -2.30 -26.78
CA ARG A 47 -15.92 -2.81 -25.43
C ARG A 47 -17.02 -3.82 -25.08
N ARG A 48 -16.68 -5.11 -25.12
CA ARG A 48 -17.55 -6.21 -24.64
C ARG A 48 -17.31 -6.56 -23.17
N ILE A 49 -16.22 -6.07 -22.57
CA ILE A 49 -15.86 -6.35 -21.18
C ILE A 49 -16.62 -5.39 -20.27
N ARG A 50 -17.29 -5.94 -19.26
CA ARG A 50 -17.86 -5.18 -18.15
C ARG A 50 -17.27 -5.71 -16.86
N PHE A 51 -17.02 -4.80 -15.91
CA PHE A 51 -16.61 -5.17 -14.57
C PHE A 51 -17.85 -5.29 -13.69
N ASN A 52 -17.86 -6.27 -12.80
CA ASN A 52 -18.89 -6.36 -11.78
C ASN A 52 -18.58 -5.29 -10.72
N GLU A 53 -19.49 -4.35 -10.52
CA GLU A 53 -19.34 -3.31 -9.49
C GLU A 53 -19.38 -3.88 -8.07
N LYS A 54 -19.92 -5.09 -7.89
CA LYS A 54 -19.97 -5.77 -6.61
C LYS A 54 -18.80 -6.74 -6.47
N VAL A 55 -17.95 -6.50 -5.47
CA VAL A 55 -16.84 -7.38 -5.10
C VAL A 55 -17.31 -8.39 -4.05
N ARG A 56 -16.97 -9.67 -4.22
CA ARG A 56 -17.17 -10.70 -3.19
C ARG A 56 -15.85 -10.91 -2.45
N VAL A 57 -15.83 -10.57 -1.17
CA VAL A 57 -14.68 -10.81 -0.30
C VAL A 57 -14.89 -12.14 0.43
N LYS A 58 -13.93 -13.05 0.34
CA LYS A 58 -13.90 -14.29 1.14
C LYS A 58 -12.70 -14.23 2.07
N ARG A 59 -12.92 -14.44 3.37
CA ARG A 59 -11.83 -14.58 4.32
C ARG A 59 -11.10 -15.89 4.05
N ILE A 60 -9.80 -15.81 3.79
CA ILE A 60 -8.93 -16.98 3.68
C ILE A 60 -8.71 -17.50 5.09
N GLN A 61 -8.96 -18.79 5.31
CA GLN A 61 -8.72 -19.43 6.60
C GLN A 61 -7.22 -19.68 6.79
N CYS A 62 -6.78 -19.65 8.04
CA CYS A 62 -5.40 -20.01 8.38
C CYS A 62 -5.18 -21.50 8.10
N GLN A 63 -3.95 -21.90 7.75
CA GLN A 63 -3.62 -23.30 7.45
C GLN A 63 -3.99 -24.24 8.62
N ALA A 64 -3.77 -23.81 9.87
CA ALA A 64 -4.19 -24.54 11.06
C ALA A 64 -5.72 -24.77 11.20
N GLN A 65 -6.54 -24.04 10.44
CA GLN A 65 -8.00 -24.19 10.42
C GLN A 65 -8.49 -25.05 9.26
N VAL A 66 -7.63 -25.29 8.26
CA VAL A 66 -7.96 -26.01 7.02
C VAL A 66 -7.46 -27.45 7.08
N VAL A 67 -6.32 -27.66 7.73
CA VAL A 67 -5.68 -28.97 7.88
C VAL A 67 -6.41 -29.76 8.97
N GLY A 68 -6.71 -31.03 8.70
CA GLY A 68 -7.34 -31.93 9.66
C GLY A 68 -6.39 -32.31 10.80
N ASP A 69 -6.93 -32.82 11.91
CA ASP A 69 -6.14 -33.18 13.11
C ASP A 69 -5.01 -34.18 12.80
N GLU A 70 -5.20 -35.07 11.83
CA GLU A 70 -4.20 -36.05 11.39
C GLU A 70 -2.98 -35.43 10.69
N GLU A 71 -3.19 -34.33 9.96
CA GLU A 71 -2.16 -33.65 9.16
C GLU A 71 -1.53 -32.45 9.92
N MET A 72 -2.07 -32.08 11.08
CA MET A 72 -1.61 -30.93 11.87
C MET A 72 -0.16 -31.09 12.33
N GLY A 73 0.26 -32.33 12.61
CA GLY A 73 1.65 -32.68 12.96
C GLY A 73 2.66 -32.47 11.82
N GLU A 74 2.20 -32.38 10.57
CA GLU A 74 3.06 -32.19 9.39
C GLU A 74 3.35 -30.72 9.08
N LEU A 75 2.71 -29.80 9.79
CA LEU A 75 2.97 -28.37 9.64
C LEU A 75 4.39 -28.02 10.08
N TRP A 76 4.99 -27.03 9.39
CA TRP A 76 6.33 -26.51 9.70
C TRP A 76 6.47 -26.04 11.16
N PHE A 77 5.37 -25.55 11.74
CA PHE A 77 5.30 -25.14 13.13
C PHE A 77 3.93 -25.47 13.71
N GLN A 78 3.93 -25.85 14.97
CA GLN A 78 2.73 -26.10 15.75
C GLN A 78 2.17 -24.79 16.33
N GLN A 79 0.90 -24.81 16.72
CA GLN A 79 0.23 -23.62 17.28
C GLN A 79 0.94 -23.10 18.54
N GLU A 80 1.37 -24.00 19.43
CA GLU A 80 2.12 -23.63 20.63
C GLU A 80 3.49 -23.02 20.29
N GLU A 81 4.19 -23.57 19.30
CA GLU A 81 5.47 -23.03 18.82
C GLU A 81 5.29 -21.64 18.24
N TYR A 82 4.25 -21.43 17.43
CA TYR A 82 3.90 -20.12 16.88
C TYR A 82 3.63 -19.09 17.98
N GLU A 83 2.86 -19.45 19.01
CA GLU A 83 2.58 -18.58 20.15
C GLU A 83 3.84 -18.28 20.96
N ASN A 84 4.75 -19.25 21.11
CA ASN A 84 6.03 -19.06 21.78
C ASN A 84 6.94 -18.11 20.98
N ILE A 85 7.03 -18.31 19.66
CA ILE A 85 7.76 -17.40 18.75
C ILE A 85 7.21 -15.99 18.88
N LYS A 86 5.88 -15.82 18.79
CA LYS A 86 5.23 -14.52 18.91
C LYS A 86 5.54 -13.84 20.26
N ARG A 87 5.43 -14.57 21.38
CA ARG A 87 5.76 -14.03 22.71
C ARG A 87 7.22 -13.60 22.80
N LYS A 88 8.16 -14.43 22.35
CA LYS A 88 9.59 -14.11 22.35
C LYS A 88 9.91 -12.90 21.47
N THR A 89 9.33 -12.82 20.28
CA THR A 89 9.50 -11.68 19.38
C THR A 89 9.00 -10.38 20.01
N MET A 90 7.82 -10.39 20.63
CA MET A 90 7.28 -9.21 21.30
C MET A 90 8.12 -8.79 22.51
N ALA A 91 8.59 -9.75 23.31
CA ALA A 91 9.48 -9.48 24.44
C ALA A 91 10.82 -8.87 23.97
N LEU A 92 11.37 -9.37 22.86
CA LEU A 92 12.59 -8.83 22.26
C LEU A 92 12.39 -7.39 21.76
N ILE A 93 11.29 -7.12 21.04
CA ILE A 93 10.97 -5.75 20.57
C ILE A 93 10.90 -4.79 21.76
N LYS A 94 10.19 -5.19 22.82
CA LYS A 94 10.08 -4.40 24.05
C LYS A 94 11.44 -4.16 24.71
N ALA A 95 12.26 -5.20 24.86
CA ALA A 95 13.60 -5.09 25.43
C ALA A 95 14.50 -4.15 24.62
N ILE A 96 14.41 -4.17 23.28
CA ILE A 96 15.15 -3.25 22.41
C ILE A 96 14.66 -1.81 22.58
N GLN A 97 13.34 -1.58 22.63
CA GLN A 97 12.76 -0.24 22.84
C GLN A 97 13.15 0.35 24.21
N GLU A 98 13.21 -0.49 25.25
CA GLU A 98 13.60 -0.09 26.60
C GLU A 98 15.12 -0.02 26.80
N GLY A 99 15.92 -0.37 25.78
CA GLY A 99 17.37 -0.44 25.88
C GLY A 99 17.89 -1.55 26.81
N ASN A 100 17.03 -2.48 27.22
CA ASN A 100 17.33 -3.56 28.15
C ASN A 100 17.81 -4.83 27.42
N THR A 101 18.77 -4.69 26.51
CA THR A 101 19.32 -5.79 25.71
C THR A 101 20.60 -6.39 26.31
N GLY A 102 21.00 -5.95 27.52
CA GLY A 102 22.23 -6.40 28.17
C GLY A 102 23.49 -6.08 27.37
N GLY A 103 23.47 -5.03 26.54
CA GLY A 103 24.58 -4.65 25.66
C GLY A 103 24.72 -5.49 24.38
N VAL A 104 23.80 -6.44 24.14
CA VAL A 104 23.77 -7.22 22.90
C VAL A 104 23.03 -6.45 21.81
N ASN A 105 23.65 -6.34 20.64
CA ASN A 105 23.01 -5.76 19.45
C ASN A 105 22.24 -6.86 18.72
N TYR A 106 20.91 -6.74 18.73
CA TYR A 106 20.03 -7.65 18.01
C TYR A 106 19.75 -7.14 16.60
N CYS A 107 19.58 -8.07 15.65
CA CYS A 107 19.08 -7.74 14.33
C CYS A 107 17.60 -7.37 14.44
N THR A 108 17.26 -6.12 14.13
CA THR A 108 15.89 -5.60 14.09
C THR A 108 15.23 -5.77 12.72
N ARG A 109 15.96 -6.38 11.76
CA ARG A 109 15.50 -6.51 10.39
C ARG A 109 14.24 -7.39 10.29
N GLY A 110 13.23 -6.90 9.58
CA GLY A 110 11.91 -7.54 9.51
C GLY A 110 11.02 -7.30 10.74
N LEU A 111 11.53 -6.62 11.77
CA LEU A 111 10.77 -6.23 12.96
C LEU A 111 10.51 -4.72 13.02
N GLU A 112 10.97 -3.94 12.04
CA GLU A 112 10.95 -2.46 11.99
C GLU A 112 9.52 -1.94 12.18
N ARG A 113 8.55 -2.58 11.53
CA ARG A 113 7.13 -2.21 11.62
C ARG A 113 6.59 -2.24 13.04
N TYR A 114 7.14 -3.11 13.90
CA TYR A 114 6.66 -3.24 15.27
C TYR A 114 7.22 -2.16 16.21
N PHE A 115 8.26 -1.43 15.78
CA PHE A 115 8.79 -0.31 16.56
C PHE A 115 7.97 0.98 16.41
N ALA A 116 7.30 1.14 15.26
CA ALA A 116 6.52 2.33 14.92
C ALA A 116 5.15 1.95 14.32
N ILE A 117 4.40 1.09 15.02
CA ILE A 117 3.13 0.53 14.51
C ILE A 117 2.14 1.65 14.19
N GLU A 118 2.03 2.65 15.07
CA GLU A 118 1.11 3.78 14.93
C GLU A 118 1.46 4.61 13.69
N GLU A 119 2.72 5.05 13.58
CA GLU A 119 3.19 5.83 12.42
C GLU A 119 2.98 5.09 11.09
N VAL A 120 3.26 3.78 11.05
CA VAL A 120 3.04 2.96 9.84
C VAL A 120 1.56 2.87 9.50
N GLN A 121 0.69 2.75 10.50
CA GLN A 121 -0.76 2.73 10.29
C GLN A 121 -1.26 4.10 9.81
N GLU A 122 -0.79 5.19 10.39
CA GLU A 122 -1.14 6.55 10.00
C GLU A 122 -0.74 6.85 8.55
N LYS A 123 0.52 6.56 8.17
CA LYS A 123 0.99 6.74 6.78
C LYS A 123 0.13 5.96 5.79
N ARG A 124 -0.25 4.72 6.13
CA ARG A 124 -1.11 3.89 5.29
C ARG A 124 -2.53 4.46 5.17
N ASN A 125 -3.14 4.84 6.30
CA ASN A 125 -4.50 5.35 6.32
C ASN A 125 -4.57 6.68 5.56
N CYS A 126 -3.60 7.58 5.77
CA CYS A 126 -3.47 8.83 5.01
C CYS A 126 -3.39 8.58 3.49
N ALA A 127 -2.61 7.58 3.06
CA ALA A 127 -2.53 7.22 1.65
C ALA A 127 -3.85 6.65 1.08
N TRP A 128 -4.62 5.93 1.90
CA TRP A 128 -5.96 5.48 1.52
C TRP A 128 -6.94 6.64 1.39
N ASP A 129 -7.00 7.51 2.40
CA ASP A 129 -7.91 8.65 2.43
C ASP A 129 -7.70 9.54 1.20
N VAL A 130 -6.45 9.91 0.89
CA VAL A 130 -6.11 10.73 -0.29
C VAL A 130 -6.56 10.08 -1.61
N VAL A 131 -6.43 8.75 -1.73
CA VAL A 131 -6.86 8.04 -2.96
C VAL A 131 -8.37 7.96 -3.05
N LEU A 132 -9.06 7.72 -1.94
CA LEU A 132 -10.51 7.62 -1.90
C LEU A 132 -11.15 8.99 -2.17
N ASP A 133 -10.61 10.07 -1.59
CA ASP A 133 -11.06 11.44 -1.82
C ASP A 133 -10.96 11.82 -3.30
N GLU A 134 -9.83 11.51 -3.94
CA GLU A 134 -9.63 11.74 -5.39
C GLU A 134 -10.61 10.90 -6.23
N GLN A 135 -10.83 9.64 -5.88
CA GLN A 135 -11.79 8.78 -6.57
C GLN A 135 -13.23 9.29 -6.45
N ASP A 136 -13.61 9.81 -5.28
CA ASP A 136 -14.93 10.37 -5.04
C ASP A 136 -15.11 11.70 -5.76
N LEU A 137 -14.09 12.56 -5.79
CA LEU A 137 -14.08 13.78 -6.59
C LEU A 137 -14.27 13.47 -8.08
N GLN A 138 -13.48 12.53 -8.62
CA GLN A 138 -13.58 12.05 -10.00
C GLN A 138 -14.99 11.51 -10.32
N ARG A 139 -15.60 10.77 -9.37
CA ARG A 139 -16.96 10.25 -9.52
C ARG A 139 -18.01 11.37 -9.55
N GLN A 140 -17.88 12.39 -8.71
CA GLN A 140 -18.77 13.55 -8.66
C GLN A 140 -18.68 14.36 -9.96
N GLU A 141 -17.46 14.58 -10.46
CA GLU A 141 -17.20 15.32 -11.70
C GLU A 141 -17.45 14.49 -12.97
N ARG A 142 -17.64 13.17 -12.82
CA ARG A 142 -17.73 12.19 -13.92
C ARG A 142 -16.51 12.20 -14.84
N CYS A 143 -15.35 12.56 -14.30
CA CYS A 143 -14.05 12.48 -14.96
C CYS A 143 -13.31 11.26 -14.39
N PHE A 144 -12.65 10.47 -15.23
CA PHE A 144 -11.85 9.33 -14.75
C PHE A 144 -10.42 9.54 -15.22
N ASP A 145 -9.57 10.02 -14.32
CA ASP A 145 -8.16 10.27 -14.56
C ASP A 145 -7.29 9.34 -13.69
N PRO A 146 -6.85 8.19 -14.24
CA PRO A 146 -5.97 7.28 -13.52
C PRO A 146 -4.59 7.90 -13.21
N ILE A 147 -4.16 8.89 -14.00
CA ILE A 147 -2.89 9.59 -13.76
C ILE A 147 -3.03 10.52 -12.55
N GLY A 148 -4.18 11.19 -12.39
CA GLY A 148 -4.54 11.98 -11.20
C GLY A 148 -4.41 11.17 -9.91
N ILE A 149 -5.07 10.01 -9.85
CA ILE A 149 -5.00 9.08 -8.71
C ILE A 149 -3.56 8.65 -8.41
N SER A 150 -2.80 8.29 -9.45
CA SER A 150 -1.39 7.89 -9.29
C SER A 150 -0.53 9.04 -8.75
N ARG A 151 -0.77 10.29 -9.18
CA ARG A 151 -0.04 11.48 -8.70
C ARG A 151 -0.33 11.77 -7.24
N VAL A 152 -1.59 11.70 -6.80
CA VAL A 152 -1.94 11.97 -5.39
C VAL A 152 -1.35 10.90 -4.47
N TYR A 153 -1.42 9.62 -4.87
CA TYR A 153 -0.79 8.52 -4.14
C TYR A 153 0.74 8.69 -4.08
N SER A 154 1.38 8.93 -5.23
CA SER A 154 2.83 9.13 -5.30
C SER A 154 3.29 10.29 -4.42
N ARG A 155 2.48 11.34 -4.29
CA ARG A 155 2.79 12.49 -3.44
C ARG A 155 2.76 12.10 -1.96
N CYS A 156 1.72 11.41 -1.49
CA CYS A 156 1.61 11.05 -0.08
C CYS A 156 2.59 9.93 0.32
N THR A 157 2.98 9.05 -0.60
CA THR A 157 3.94 7.97 -0.32
C THR A 157 5.39 8.32 -0.65
N ARG A 158 5.68 9.54 -1.12
CA ARG A 158 7.03 9.95 -1.55
C ARG A 158 8.08 9.73 -0.46
N GLN A 159 7.75 10.11 0.76
CA GLN A 159 8.66 9.99 1.89
C GLN A 159 9.00 8.52 2.19
N SER A 160 7.99 7.64 2.20
CA SER A 160 8.20 6.20 2.37
C SER A 160 9.05 5.61 1.25
N SER A 161 8.93 6.09 0.01
CA SER A 161 9.79 5.66 -1.10
C SER A 161 11.26 6.07 -0.91
N LEU A 162 11.51 7.27 -0.37
CA LEU A 162 12.86 7.73 -0.06
C LEU A 162 13.48 6.92 1.08
N GLU A 163 12.73 6.74 2.17
CA GLU A 163 13.15 5.92 3.31
C GLU A 163 13.49 4.49 2.88
N ALA A 164 12.68 3.89 2.01
CA ALA A 164 12.94 2.55 1.47
C ALA A 164 14.22 2.50 0.61
N ALA A 165 14.51 3.55 -0.16
CA ALA A 165 15.73 3.63 -0.96
C ALA A 165 16.97 3.74 -0.07
N ASP A 166 16.92 4.58 0.95
CA ASP A 166 18.02 4.74 1.92
C ASP A 166 18.29 3.42 2.66
N LEU A 167 17.23 2.74 3.12
CA LEU A 167 17.33 1.42 3.76
C LEU A 167 17.92 0.37 2.82
N ALA A 168 17.55 0.37 1.54
CA ALA A 168 18.11 -0.55 0.55
C ALA A 168 19.61 -0.34 0.34
N MET A 169 20.08 0.91 0.37
CA MET A 169 21.52 1.23 0.31
C MET A 169 22.26 0.72 1.55
N MET A 170 21.70 0.95 2.74
CA MET A 170 22.29 0.44 4.00
C MET A 170 22.38 -1.09 4.00
N ASP A 171 21.35 -1.76 3.48
CA ASP A 171 21.32 -3.21 3.33
C ASP A 171 22.39 -3.72 2.36
N GLN A 172 22.56 -3.05 1.22
CA GLN A 172 23.61 -3.38 0.25
C GLN A 172 25.00 -3.32 0.91
N ASP A 173 25.28 -2.26 1.67
CA ASP A 173 26.55 -2.09 2.38
C ASP A 173 26.76 -3.16 3.47
N SER A 174 25.70 -3.48 4.22
CA SER A 174 25.74 -4.52 5.26
C SER A 174 26.06 -5.89 4.66
N ILE A 175 25.43 -6.25 3.53
CA ILE A 175 25.69 -7.50 2.81
C ILE A 175 27.12 -7.52 2.27
N ALA A 176 27.60 -6.42 1.68
CA ALA A 176 28.97 -6.32 1.18
C ALA A 176 30.01 -6.54 2.29
N LYS A 177 29.80 -5.94 3.47
CA LYS A 177 30.66 -6.13 4.64
C LYS A 177 30.63 -7.58 5.14
N SER A 178 29.44 -8.15 5.30
CA SER A 178 29.27 -9.52 5.79
C SER A 178 29.91 -10.53 4.83
N THR A 179 29.67 -10.41 3.53
CA THR A 179 30.24 -11.31 2.51
C THR A 179 31.76 -11.21 2.45
N ARG A 180 32.34 -10.01 2.59
CA ARG A 180 33.80 -9.82 2.69
C ARG A 180 34.38 -10.52 3.92
N LYS A 181 33.78 -10.33 5.10
CA LYS A 181 34.24 -10.96 6.35
C LYS A 181 34.16 -12.49 6.26
N THR A 182 33.07 -13.03 5.73
CA THR A 182 32.92 -14.48 5.53
C THR A 182 33.98 -15.04 4.59
N ARG A 183 34.27 -14.35 3.47
CA ARG A 183 35.33 -14.76 2.54
C ARG A 183 36.71 -14.78 3.21
N GLN A 184 37.00 -13.78 4.04
CA GLN A 184 38.27 -13.69 4.75
C GLN A 184 38.44 -14.83 5.77
N LEU A 185 37.40 -15.09 6.57
CA LEU A 185 37.39 -16.22 7.52
C LEU A 185 37.55 -17.58 6.82
N LEU A 186 36.97 -17.74 5.64
CA LEU A 186 37.16 -18.95 4.84
C LEU A 186 38.62 -19.07 4.42
N ILE A 187 39.22 -18.03 3.83
CA ILE A 187 40.63 -18.04 3.40
C ILE A 187 41.57 -18.37 4.57
N GLU A 188 41.39 -17.74 5.73
CA GLU A 188 42.18 -18.01 6.93
C GLU A 188 42.03 -19.46 7.41
N ARG A 189 40.80 -20.01 7.34
CA ARG A 189 40.55 -21.42 7.68
C ARG A 189 41.21 -22.39 6.71
N TRP A 190 41.25 -22.08 5.41
CA TRP A 190 41.92 -22.89 4.39
C TRP A 190 43.45 -22.80 4.49
N GLN A 191 44.02 -21.72 5.03
CA GLN A 191 45.47 -21.58 5.23
C GLN A 191 45.99 -22.31 6.47
N HIS A 192 45.10 -22.67 7.40
CA HIS A 192 45.42 -23.41 8.63
C HIS A 192 45.06 -24.91 8.55
N CYS A 193 44.64 -25.41 7.39
CA CYS A 193 44.47 -26.83 7.09
C CYS A 193 45.53 -27.29 6.11
#